data_AF-A0A850EQQ6-F1
#
_entry.id   AF-A0A850EQQ6-F1
#
_cell.length_a   1.000
_cell.length_b   1.000
_cell.length_c   1.000
_cell.angle_alpha   90.00
_cell.angle_beta   90.00
_cell.angle_gamma   90.00
#
_symmetry.space_group_name_H-M   'P 1'
#
loop_
_entity.id
_entity.type
_entity.pdbx_description
1 polymer ?
#
loop_
_entity_poly.entity_id
_entity_poly.type
_entity_poly.pdbx_seq_one_letter_code
_entity_poly.pdbx_strand_id
1 'polypeptide(L)'
;MEQERFTAEEENVKKMSRNDSYQDIDVKDAVMKRIRTIHVQKAQDEAAFSQESNEPLMQRTQEAHQRQPRFKAKIAVSGVAAALLIAVTGFGIFKLAGDYATPERPLTAVKIIESQAGTPHVLKNSAGQVVLGVQNITQGDTPLPSPSPAALKYSERMNTYRDQVEAALNPGERAVFYVKDAELDKLATGLGYGTKLIDAARPQVYNDYTAFDKAWSEIDHSGIRIPSSLPDGYEFDQGRITDQTFLNQTTPKYLTVLQQLEAEAQADTSGKQVFIRKLEKSRAKHLQVNLDYIKNGAKRSIRLSVSELMTNGSTKVSILSGQSEEKWSIGGKEALFISISQAAGNQGGWLAANRLVYYDQDSNMLYTLSDVSKPLTKNEWLALAPVFIQQSR
;
A
#
# COMPACT_ATOMS: atom_id res chain seq x y z
N MET A 1 -43.66 -23.56 43.10
CA MET A 1 -42.53 -24.29 42.48
C MET A 1 -42.83 -24.40 41.01
N GLU A 2 -42.40 -23.40 40.23
CA GLU A 2 -42.48 -23.46 38.77
C GLU A 2 -41.20 -24.09 38.24
N GLN A 3 -41.32 -24.97 37.24
CA GLN A 3 -40.18 -25.50 36.52
C GLN A 3 -39.88 -24.57 35.34
N GLU A 4 -38.73 -23.92 35.37
CA GLU A 4 -38.23 -23.18 34.21
C GLU A 4 -38.03 -24.15 33.03
N ARG A 5 -38.72 -23.85 31.92
CA ARG A 5 -38.52 -24.57 30.66
C ARG A 5 -37.39 -23.90 29.88
N PHE A 6 -36.23 -24.55 29.87
CA PHE A 6 -35.13 -24.18 28.97
C PHE A 6 -35.59 -24.18 27.51
N THR A 7 -35.06 -23.25 26.74
CA THR A 7 -35.31 -23.12 25.30
C THR A 7 -34.56 -24.20 24.51
N ALA A 8 -35.02 -24.48 23.28
CA ALA A 8 -34.39 -25.48 22.41
C ALA A 8 -32.94 -25.11 22.02
N GLU A 9 -32.58 -23.83 22.07
CA GLU A 9 -31.21 -23.35 21.84
C GLU A 9 -30.29 -23.68 23.03
N GLU A 10 -30.75 -23.45 24.27
CA GLU A 10 -30.01 -23.82 25.48
C GLU A 10 -29.80 -25.34 25.58
N GLU A 11 -30.78 -26.14 25.18
CA GLU A 11 -30.64 -27.60 25.16
C GLU A 11 -29.60 -28.08 24.12
N ASN A 12 -29.48 -27.37 22.98
CA ASN A 12 -28.47 -27.66 21.95
C ASN A 12 -27.06 -27.24 22.37
N VAL A 13 -26.90 -26.08 23.01
CA VAL A 13 -25.61 -25.65 23.60
C VAL A 13 -25.15 -26.67 24.65
N LYS A 14 -26.07 -27.16 25.50
CA LYS A 14 -25.78 -28.17 26.53
C LYS A 14 -25.45 -29.56 25.95
N LYS A 15 -25.93 -29.89 24.75
CA LYS A 15 -25.55 -31.10 23.99
C LYS A 15 -24.17 -30.95 23.34
N MET A 16 -23.82 -29.79 22.79
CA MET A 16 -22.47 -29.54 22.24
C MET A 16 -21.38 -29.56 23.32
N SER A 17 -21.69 -29.12 24.55
CA SER A 17 -20.75 -29.11 25.68
C SER A 17 -20.45 -30.49 26.29
N ARG A 18 -21.10 -31.58 25.85
CA ARG A 18 -20.99 -32.93 26.43
C ARG A 18 -20.21 -33.94 25.58
N ASN A 19 -19.43 -33.46 24.60
CA ASN A 19 -18.57 -34.33 23.81
C ASN A 19 -17.21 -34.52 24.51
N ASP A 20 -17.06 -35.65 25.21
CA ASP A 20 -15.89 -36.03 26.02
C ASP A 20 -14.63 -36.37 25.18
N SER A 21 -14.24 -35.51 24.23
CA SER A 21 -13.04 -35.72 23.41
C SER A 21 -12.27 -34.45 23.02
N TYR A 22 -12.46 -33.33 23.73
CA TYR A 22 -11.44 -32.29 23.73
C TYR A 22 -10.25 -32.79 24.57
N GLN A 23 -9.20 -33.25 23.89
CA GLN A 23 -7.89 -33.29 24.53
C GLN A 23 -7.54 -31.85 24.93
N ASP A 24 -7.26 -31.63 26.21
CA ASP A 24 -6.61 -30.40 26.67
C ASP A 24 -5.25 -30.33 25.97
N ILE A 25 -5.20 -29.61 24.84
CA ILE A 25 -3.96 -29.25 24.19
C ILE A 25 -3.32 -28.21 25.11
N ASP A 26 -2.39 -28.66 25.95
CA ASP A 26 -1.56 -27.74 26.73
C ASP A 26 -0.65 -26.96 25.77
N VAL A 27 -1.18 -25.83 25.30
CA VAL A 27 -0.51 -24.87 24.41
C VAL A 27 0.77 -24.36 25.07
N LYS A 28 0.81 -24.24 26.41
CA LYS A 28 1.98 -23.78 27.14
C LYS A 28 3.10 -24.81 27.06
N ASP A 29 2.81 -26.09 27.23
CA ASP A 29 3.84 -27.13 27.12
C ASP A 29 4.33 -27.31 25.67
N ALA A 30 3.44 -27.19 24.67
CA ALA A 30 3.84 -27.17 23.26
C ALA A 30 4.76 -25.98 22.91
N VAL A 31 4.43 -24.79 23.40
CA VAL A 31 5.25 -23.57 23.23
C VAL A 31 6.57 -23.68 23.96
N MET A 32 6.58 -24.12 25.22
CA MET A 32 7.81 -24.27 26.02
C MET A 32 8.74 -25.33 25.43
N LYS A 33 8.21 -26.42 24.87
CA LYS A 33 8.99 -27.42 24.12
C LYS A 33 9.66 -26.79 22.90
N ARG A 34 8.93 -25.98 22.12
CA ARG A 34 9.50 -25.27 20.95
C ARG A 34 10.57 -24.26 21.33
N ILE A 35 10.38 -23.49 22.41
CA ILE A 35 11.37 -22.53 22.93
C ILE A 35 12.66 -23.24 23.33
N ARG A 36 12.57 -24.39 24.02
CA ARG A 36 13.74 -25.22 24.38
C ARG A 36 14.48 -25.73 23.15
N THR A 37 13.78 -26.22 22.12
CA THR A 37 14.41 -26.65 20.86
C THR A 37 15.21 -25.53 20.21
N ILE A 38 14.66 -24.32 20.14
CA ILE A 38 15.34 -23.15 19.54
C ILE A 38 16.62 -22.80 20.32
N HIS A 39 16.60 -22.86 21.66
CA HIS A 39 17.78 -22.57 22.48
C HIS A 39 18.88 -23.63 22.33
N VAL A 40 18.53 -24.92 22.28
CA VAL A 40 19.50 -26.00 22.03
C VAL A 40 20.16 -25.85 20.67
N GLN A 41 19.36 -25.54 19.64
CA GLN A 41 19.86 -25.39 18.27
C GLN A 41 20.82 -24.19 18.14
N LYS A 42 20.46 -23.04 18.72
CA LYS A 42 21.34 -21.86 18.76
C LYS A 42 22.66 -22.12 19.50
N ALA A 43 22.64 -22.87 20.60
CA ALA A 43 23.85 -23.25 21.33
C ALA A 43 24.75 -24.23 20.54
N GLN A 44 24.17 -25.07 19.69
CA GLN A 44 24.93 -25.95 18.79
C GLN A 44 25.56 -25.16 17.63
N ASP A 45 24.85 -24.18 17.06
CA ASP A 45 25.36 -23.30 16.01
C ASP A 45 26.50 -22.40 16.52
N GLU A 46 26.38 -21.85 17.73
CA GLU A 46 27.44 -21.05 18.39
C GLU A 46 28.68 -21.89 18.76
N ALA A 47 28.49 -23.16 19.12
CA ALA A 47 29.60 -24.09 19.36
C ALA A 47 30.31 -24.49 18.05
N ALA A 48 29.57 -24.68 16.95
CA ALA A 48 30.14 -24.98 15.64
C ALA A 48 30.99 -23.82 15.09
N PHE A 49 30.56 -22.58 15.31
CA PHE A 49 31.29 -21.39 14.85
C PHE A 49 32.61 -21.13 15.63
N SER A 50 32.79 -21.76 16.79
CA SER A 50 33.93 -21.51 17.69
C SER A 50 35.14 -22.43 17.45
N GLN A 51 35.10 -23.34 16.47
CA GLN A 51 36.19 -24.28 16.18
C GLN A 51 37.04 -23.94 14.93
N GLU A 52 36.69 -22.90 14.16
CA GLU A 52 37.30 -22.65 12.85
C GLU A 52 38.06 -21.30 12.74
N SER A 53 38.82 -20.93 13.79
CA SER A 53 39.86 -19.88 13.66
C SER A 53 41.01 -20.05 14.67
N ASN A 54 42.00 -20.86 14.32
CA ASN A 54 43.30 -20.89 14.99
C ASN A 54 44.35 -20.23 14.08
N GLU A 55 44.75 -18.99 14.38
CA GLU A 55 46.13 -18.49 14.27
C GLU A 55 46.27 -17.07 14.91
N PRO A 56 47.48 -16.63 15.31
CA PRO A 56 47.64 -15.71 16.44
C PRO A 56 47.69 -14.20 16.09
N LEU A 57 47.14 -13.37 16.99
CA LEU A 57 47.40 -11.93 16.99
C LEU A 57 48.82 -11.61 17.50
N MET A 58 49.56 -10.81 16.72
CA MET A 58 50.74 -10.11 17.22
C MET A 58 50.38 -8.73 17.84
N GLN A 59 51.27 -8.25 18.70
CA GLN A 59 51.07 -7.10 19.60
C GLN A 59 51.27 -5.71 18.95
N ARG A 60 51.06 -4.69 19.81
CA ARG A 60 51.54 -3.29 19.76
C ARG A 60 50.70 -2.33 18.89
N THR A 61 50.40 -1.10 19.32
CA THR A 61 51.03 -0.27 20.38
C THR A 61 49.98 0.59 21.12
N GLN A 62 50.14 0.77 22.44
CA GLN A 62 49.49 1.86 23.18
C GLN A 62 50.25 3.17 22.94
N GLU A 63 49.55 4.30 22.77
CA GLU A 63 50.02 5.53 23.41
C GLU A 63 48.88 6.53 23.68
N ALA A 64 49.15 7.53 24.51
CA ALA A 64 48.16 8.21 25.32
C ALA A 64 48.01 9.71 25.01
N HIS A 65 46.85 10.26 25.39
CA HIS A 65 46.60 11.68 25.67
C HIS A 65 46.86 12.70 24.53
N GLN A 66 45.86 13.54 24.22
CA GLN A 66 45.79 14.90 24.78
C GLN A 66 44.59 15.73 24.27
N ARG A 67 43.96 16.43 25.22
CA ARG A 67 43.40 17.80 25.17
C ARG A 67 42.32 18.18 24.14
N GLN A 68 41.19 18.59 24.71
CA GLN A 68 40.19 19.49 24.11
C GLN A 68 40.80 20.82 23.63
N PRO A 69 40.09 21.51 22.71
CA PRO A 69 39.87 22.93 22.85
C PRO A 69 38.38 23.28 22.96
N ARG A 70 38.05 24.10 23.96
CA ARG A 70 36.76 24.78 24.09
C ARG A 70 36.65 25.88 23.03
N PHE A 71 35.57 25.91 22.24
CA PHE A 71 35.15 27.14 21.57
C PHE A 71 33.82 27.63 22.13
N LYS A 72 33.85 28.88 22.62
CA LYS A 72 32.70 29.55 23.23
C LYS A 72 31.84 30.16 22.13
N ALA A 73 30.53 29.91 22.16
CA ALA A 73 29.58 30.71 21.41
C ALA A 73 29.67 32.19 21.83
N LYS A 74 29.63 33.09 20.85
CA LYS A 74 29.22 34.49 21.05
C LYS A 74 27.98 34.73 20.22
N ILE A 75 26.84 34.83 20.89
CA ILE A 75 25.61 35.35 20.31
C ILE A 75 25.75 36.87 20.22
N ALA A 76 25.49 37.43 19.04
CA ALA A 76 25.30 38.87 18.85
C ALA A 76 23.90 39.08 18.29
N VAL A 77 23.11 39.93 18.95
CA VAL A 77 21.72 40.24 18.59
C VAL A 77 21.67 41.59 17.87
N SER A 78 21.25 41.57 16.62
CA SER A 78 20.60 42.67 15.89
C SER A 78 20.02 42.09 14.60
N GLY A 79 18.83 42.44 14.10
CA GLY A 79 17.93 43.52 14.51
C GLY A 79 17.65 44.43 13.32
N VAL A 80 16.36 44.55 12.94
CA VAL A 80 15.79 45.50 11.97
C VAL A 80 15.85 45.13 10.47
N ALA A 81 14.65 44.83 9.95
CA ALA A 81 14.03 45.14 8.65
C ALA A 81 14.86 45.30 7.34
N ALA A 82 14.32 44.68 6.28
CA ALA A 82 13.92 45.41 5.07
C ALA A 82 12.84 44.61 4.29
N ALA A 83 11.73 45.26 3.94
CA ALA A 83 10.81 44.76 2.93
C ALA A 83 11.26 45.23 1.54
N LEU A 84 11.16 44.37 0.52
CA LEU A 84 11.34 44.77 -0.87
C LEU A 84 10.15 44.33 -1.72
N LEU A 85 9.38 45.32 -2.14
CA LEU A 85 8.36 45.21 -3.18
C LEU A 85 9.06 44.98 -4.52
N ILE A 86 8.62 43.99 -5.30
CA ILE A 86 8.89 43.93 -6.73
C ILE A 86 7.57 44.14 -7.47
N ALA A 87 7.38 45.38 -7.92
CA ALA A 87 6.36 45.75 -8.89
C ALA A 87 7.07 46.41 -10.07
N VAL A 88 7.24 45.67 -11.17
CA VAL A 88 7.63 46.22 -12.47
C VAL A 88 6.71 45.61 -13.53
N THR A 89 5.67 46.37 -13.88
CA THR A 89 4.92 46.20 -15.12
C THR A 89 5.75 46.74 -16.29
N GLY A 90 5.91 45.97 -17.37
CA GLY A 90 6.57 46.42 -18.59
C GLY A 90 6.04 45.67 -19.81
N PHE A 91 5.14 46.30 -20.58
CA PHE A 91 4.61 45.77 -21.84
C PHE A 91 5.67 45.73 -22.95
N GLY A 92 5.60 44.75 -23.86
CA GLY A 92 6.67 44.50 -24.84
C GLY A 92 6.30 43.74 -26.13
N ILE A 93 5.10 43.95 -26.68
CA ILE A 93 4.70 43.79 -28.10
C ILE A 93 4.93 42.43 -28.81
N PHE A 94 3.80 41.83 -29.21
CA PHE A 94 3.56 40.93 -30.35
C PHE A 94 4.72 40.49 -31.27
N LYS A 95 4.81 39.17 -31.46
CA LYS A 95 4.85 38.58 -32.82
C LYS A 95 3.67 37.63 -33.00
N LEU A 96 2.85 37.88 -34.02
CA LEU A 96 1.97 36.85 -34.58
C LEU A 96 2.84 35.85 -35.35
N ALA A 97 2.75 34.58 -34.99
CA ALA A 97 2.91 33.45 -35.91
C ALA A 97 1.79 32.48 -35.54
N GLY A 98 0.98 32.10 -36.52
CA GLY A 98 -0.18 31.24 -36.27
C GLY A 98 0.24 29.78 -36.22
N ASP A 99 0.05 29.17 -35.06
CA ASP A 99 -0.22 27.75 -34.91
C ASP A 99 -1.28 27.57 -33.82
N TYR A 100 -1.95 26.42 -33.80
CA TYR A 100 -3.06 26.14 -32.88
C TYR A 100 -2.57 25.95 -31.44
N ALA A 101 -2.24 27.05 -30.77
CA ALA A 101 -1.91 27.06 -29.36
C ALA A 101 -3.17 26.69 -28.55
N THR A 102 -3.30 25.40 -28.22
CA THR A 102 -4.10 24.97 -27.07
C THR A 102 -3.75 25.85 -25.89
N PRO A 103 -4.73 26.48 -25.19
CA PRO A 103 -4.41 27.40 -24.11
C PRO A 103 -3.62 26.67 -23.04
N GLU A 104 -2.35 27.02 -22.91
CA GLU A 104 -1.46 26.53 -21.85
C GLU A 104 -2.15 26.82 -20.50
N ARG A 105 -2.67 25.76 -19.86
CA ARG A 105 -3.11 25.88 -18.47
C ARG A 105 -1.84 26.08 -17.65
N PRO A 106 -1.67 27.20 -16.92
CA PRO A 106 -0.50 27.37 -16.08
C PRO A 106 -0.47 26.25 -15.04
N LEU A 107 0.52 25.37 -15.15
CA LEU A 107 0.80 24.36 -14.12
C LEU A 107 0.96 25.10 -12.80
N THR A 108 0.08 24.84 -11.82
CA THR A 108 0.19 25.57 -10.56
C THR A 108 1.43 25.12 -9.82
N ALA A 109 2.22 26.11 -9.40
CA ALA A 109 3.43 25.90 -8.65
C ALA A 109 3.16 25.03 -7.41
N VAL A 110 3.90 23.93 -7.30
CA VAL A 110 3.94 23.12 -6.08
C VAL A 110 4.72 23.90 -5.02
N LYS A 111 4.06 24.31 -3.94
CA LYS A 111 4.71 24.93 -2.79
C LYS A 111 5.06 23.86 -1.76
N ILE A 112 6.34 23.65 -1.49
CA ILE A 112 6.79 22.80 -0.39
C ILE A 112 6.56 23.56 0.94
N ILE A 113 5.98 22.89 1.92
CA ILE A 113 5.74 23.38 3.28
C ILE A 113 6.71 22.64 4.19
N GLU A 114 7.69 23.36 4.74
CA GLU A 114 8.63 22.82 5.72
C GLU A 114 7.92 22.45 7.03
N SER A 115 8.34 21.36 7.67
CA SER A 115 7.90 21.00 9.02
C SER A 115 8.61 21.87 10.06
N GLN A 116 7.92 22.15 11.16
CA GLN A 116 8.62 22.59 12.38
C GLN A 116 9.41 21.40 12.92
N ALA A 117 10.68 21.62 13.28
CA ALA A 117 11.59 20.57 13.74
C ALA A 117 10.94 19.73 14.86
N GLY A 118 10.88 18.41 14.66
CA GLY A 118 10.28 17.47 15.61
C GLY A 118 8.76 17.29 15.52
N THR A 119 8.05 18.00 14.63
CA THR A 119 6.60 17.82 14.42
C THR A 119 6.33 17.06 13.12
N PRO A 120 5.76 15.84 13.16
CA PRO A 120 5.40 15.10 11.95
C PRO A 120 4.40 15.84 11.07
N HIS A 121 4.52 15.71 9.77
CA HIS A 121 3.52 16.27 8.86
C HIS A 121 2.16 15.57 9.02
N VAL A 122 1.09 16.37 8.97
CA VAL A 122 -0.30 15.92 8.96
C VAL A 122 -1.08 16.65 7.87
N LEU A 123 -2.06 15.97 7.27
CA LEU A 123 -3.09 16.60 6.44
C LEU A 123 -4.36 16.78 7.28
N LYS A 124 -5.02 17.92 7.11
CA LYS A 124 -6.25 18.27 7.82
C LYS A 124 -7.38 18.55 6.85
N ASN A 125 -8.61 18.26 7.26
CA ASN A 125 -9.80 18.73 6.56
C ASN A 125 -10.09 20.21 6.91
N SER A 126 -11.09 20.83 6.28
CA SER A 126 -11.47 22.22 6.51
C SER A 126 -11.97 22.51 7.93
N ALA A 127 -12.41 21.49 8.67
CA ALA A 127 -12.74 21.56 10.09
C ALA A 127 -11.51 21.46 11.03
N GLY A 128 -10.30 21.37 10.47
CA GLY A 128 -9.05 21.26 11.22
C GLY A 128 -8.77 19.86 11.79
N GLN A 129 -9.62 18.87 11.53
CA GLN A 129 -9.44 17.49 11.97
C GLN A 129 -8.33 16.81 11.16
N VAL A 130 -7.48 16.03 11.82
CA VAL A 130 -6.42 15.26 11.15
C VAL A 130 -7.04 14.08 10.40
N VAL A 131 -6.90 14.07 9.08
CA VAL A 131 -7.37 12.98 8.19
C VAL A 131 -6.25 12.02 7.82
N LEU A 132 -5.01 12.53 7.72
CA LEU A 132 -3.79 11.74 7.52
C LEU A 132 -2.70 12.20 8.49
N GLY A 133 -2.14 11.26 9.24
CA GLY A 133 -0.92 11.45 10.02
C GLY A 133 0.26 10.63 9.50
N VAL A 134 1.46 11.03 9.89
CA VAL A 134 2.69 10.26 9.70
C VAL A 134 2.95 9.37 10.92
N GLN A 135 3.43 8.15 10.70
CA GLN A 135 4.06 7.33 11.73
C GLN A 135 5.43 6.85 11.24
N ASN A 136 6.47 7.08 12.04
CA ASN A 136 7.81 6.56 11.76
C ASN A 136 7.87 5.11 12.22
N ILE A 137 8.19 4.20 11.29
CA ILE A 137 8.45 2.80 11.60
C ILE A 137 9.95 2.58 11.47
N THR A 138 10.60 2.46 12.62
CA THR A 138 11.93 1.85 12.71
C THR A 138 11.77 0.39 12.35
N GLN A 139 12.10 0.03 11.11
CA GLN A 139 12.38 -1.36 10.76
C GLN A 139 13.60 -1.76 11.59
N GLY A 140 13.43 -2.68 12.55
CA GLY A 140 14.55 -3.19 13.33
C GLY A 140 15.55 -3.89 12.43
N ASP A 141 16.81 -4.01 12.87
CA ASP A 141 17.92 -4.61 12.10
C ASP A 141 17.75 -6.11 11.80
N THR A 142 16.59 -6.68 12.11
CA THR A 142 16.22 -8.05 11.72
C THR A 142 15.98 -8.06 10.19
N PRO A 143 16.74 -8.85 9.42
CA PRO A 143 16.49 -8.99 7.99
C PRO A 143 15.04 -9.41 7.74
N LEU A 144 14.42 -8.90 6.68
CA LEU A 144 13.17 -9.45 6.18
C LEU A 144 13.38 -10.97 5.98
N PRO A 145 12.64 -11.84 6.70
CA PRO A 145 12.89 -13.26 6.64
C PRO A 145 12.60 -13.75 5.22
N SER A 146 13.57 -14.44 4.61
CA SER A 146 13.35 -15.11 3.33
C SER A 146 12.11 -16.00 3.42
N PRO A 147 11.21 -15.97 2.42
CA PRO A 147 9.99 -16.76 2.45
C PRO A 147 10.34 -18.25 2.58
N SER A 148 9.65 -18.94 3.48
CA SER A 148 9.87 -20.38 3.69
C SER A 148 9.51 -21.18 2.43
N PRO A 149 10.07 -22.39 2.23
CA PRO A 149 9.68 -23.25 1.11
C PRO A 149 8.16 -23.54 1.06
N ALA A 150 7.50 -23.59 2.22
CA ALA A 150 6.05 -23.72 2.30
C ALA A 150 5.31 -22.46 1.81
N ALA A 151 5.80 -21.26 2.15
CA ALA A 151 5.21 -20.00 1.67
C ALA A 151 5.41 -19.82 0.16
N LEU A 152 6.57 -20.20 -0.38
CA LEU A 152 6.82 -20.22 -1.82
C LEU A 152 5.85 -21.17 -2.54
N LYS A 153 5.74 -22.42 -2.07
CA LYS A 153 4.85 -23.43 -2.65
C LYS A 153 3.36 -23.02 -2.58
N TYR A 154 2.95 -22.40 -1.48
CA TYR A 154 1.60 -21.83 -1.34
C TYR A 154 1.37 -20.73 -2.38
N SER A 155 2.31 -19.79 -2.51
CA SER A 155 2.22 -18.69 -3.47
C SER A 155 2.12 -19.19 -4.91
N GLU A 156 2.97 -20.14 -5.30
CA GLU A 156 2.97 -20.77 -6.63
C GLU A 156 1.63 -21.46 -6.95
N ARG A 157 1.12 -22.31 -6.05
CA ARG A 157 -0.21 -22.94 -6.18
C ARG A 157 -1.33 -21.91 -6.25
N MET A 158 -1.34 -20.93 -5.35
CA MET A 158 -2.38 -19.89 -5.29
C MET A 158 -2.39 -19.01 -6.55
N ASN A 159 -1.23 -18.66 -7.10
CA ASN A 159 -1.13 -17.93 -8.35
C ASN A 159 -1.63 -18.78 -9.52
N THR A 160 -1.27 -20.07 -9.60
CA THR A 160 -1.80 -21.00 -10.60
C THR A 160 -3.34 -21.05 -10.60
N TYR A 161 -3.96 -21.07 -9.42
CA TYR A 161 -5.42 -21.03 -9.32
C TYR A 161 -6.00 -19.65 -9.66
N ARG A 162 -5.35 -18.55 -9.26
CA ARG A 162 -5.78 -17.19 -9.63
C ARG A 162 -5.74 -16.99 -11.16
N ASP A 163 -4.69 -17.44 -11.83
CA ASP A 163 -4.53 -17.33 -13.28
C ASP A 163 -5.65 -18.08 -14.03
N GLN A 164 -6.05 -19.27 -13.53
CA GLN A 164 -7.21 -20.02 -14.06
C GLN A 164 -8.52 -19.24 -13.90
N VAL A 165 -8.70 -18.53 -12.78
CA VAL A 165 -9.90 -17.71 -12.53
C VAL A 165 -9.90 -16.48 -13.41
N GLU A 166 -8.79 -15.75 -13.49
CA GLU A 166 -8.66 -14.55 -14.34
C GLU A 166 -8.84 -14.88 -15.83
N ALA A 167 -8.38 -16.06 -16.30
CA ALA A 167 -8.64 -16.54 -17.65
C ALA A 167 -10.13 -16.80 -17.93
N ALA A 168 -10.92 -17.18 -16.92
CA ALA A 168 -12.37 -17.42 -17.02
C ALA A 168 -13.24 -16.14 -16.87
N LEU A 169 -12.62 -15.00 -16.57
CA LEU A 169 -13.28 -13.69 -16.48
C LEU A 169 -13.19 -12.94 -17.82
N ASN A 170 -14.24 -12.19 -18.16
CA ASN A 170 -14.14 -11.17 -19.20
C ASN A 170 -13.32 -9.98 -18.68
N PRO A 171 -12.66 -9.20 -19.55
CA PRO A 171 -12.04 -7.94 -19.16
C PRO A 171 -13.01 -7.02 -18.39
N GLY A 172 -12.55 -6.49 -17.25
CA GLY A 172 -13.35 -5.68 -16.33
C GLY A 172 -14.26 -6.47 -15.38
N GLU A 173 -14.33 -7.79 -15.46
CA GLU A 173 -15.04 -8.62 -14.49
C GLU A 173 -14.20 -8.96 -13.26
N ARG A 174 -14.91 -9.30 -12.18
CA ARG A 174 -14.37 -9.74 -10.90
C ARG A 174 -15.13 -10.95 -10.37
N ALA A 175 -14.45 -11.78 -9.60
CA ALA A 175 -15.03 -12.93 -8.91
C ALA A 175 -14.36 -13.12 -7.54
N VAL A 176 -15.02 -13.90 -6.70
CA VAL A 176 -14.34 -14.66 -5.65
C VAL A 176 -14.31 -16.12 -6.02
N PHE A 177 -13.30 -16.83 -5.56
CA PHE A 177 -13.18 -18.26 -5.75
C PHE A 177 -12.81 -18.99 -4.46
N TYR A 178 -13.24 -20.24 -4.40
CA TYR A 178 -12.84 -21.24 -3.41
C TYR A 178 -12.01 -22.33 -4.11
N VAL A 179 -11.04 -22.90 -3.39
CA VAL A 179 -10.18 -23.97 -3.91
C VAL A 179 -10.33 -25.22 -3.04
N LYS A 180 -10.72 -26.33 -3.68
CA LYS A 180 -10.73 -27.68 -3.12
C LYS A 180 -9.38 -28.35 -3.39
N ASP A 181 -8.34 -27.94 -2.67
CA ASP A 181 -7.01 -28.54 -2.69
C ASP A 181 -6.51 -28.77 -1.25
N ALA A 182 -6.51 -30.03 -0.82
CA ALA A 182 -6.09 -30.41 0.52
C ALA A 182 -4.60 -30.11 0.80
N GLU A 183 -3.75 -30.00 -0.22
CA GLU A 183 -2.37 -29.54 -0.02
C GLU A 183 -2.33 -28.03 0.22
N LEU A 184 -3.10 -27.24 -0.55
CA LEU A 184 -3.22 -25.80 -0.35
C LEU A 184 -3.82 -25.47 1.02
N ASP A 185 -4.85 -26.19 1.46
CA ASP A 185 -5.46 -26.04 2.80
C ASP A 185 -4.44 -26.36 3.92
N LYS A 186 -3.64 -27.42 3.75
CA LYS A 186 -2.57 -27.77 4.69
C LYS A 186 -1.48 -26.71 4.75
N LEU A 187 -1.08 -26.15 3.60
CA LEU A 187 -0.12 -25.05 3.50
C LEU A 187 -0.67 -23.78 4.15
N ALA A 188 -1.92 -23.41 3.84
CA ALA A 188 -2.61 -22.26 4.42
C ALA A 188 -2.65 -22.35 5.95
N THR A 189 -3.11 -23.49 6.48
CA THR A 189 -3.21 -23.77 7.92
C THR A 189 -1.82 -23.70 8.58
N GLY A 190 -0.80 -24.32 7.99
CA GLY A 190 0.57 -24.30 8.50
C GLY A 190 1.26 -22.93 8.46
N LEU A 191 0.75 -22.01 7.64
CA LEU A 191 1.22 -20.62 7.53
C LEU A 191 0.32 -19.62 8.29
N GLY A 192 -0.79 -20.07 8.89
CA GLY A 192 -1.75 -19.22 9.60
C GLY A 192 -2.69 -18.41 8.70
N TYR A 193 -2.86 -18.78 7.43
CA TYR A 193 -3.78 -18.12 6.51
C TYR A 193 -5.21 -18.62 6.71
N GLY A 194 -6.11 -17.73 7.16
CA GLY A 194 -7.53 -18.05 7.42
C GLY A 194 -8.52 -17.71 6.29
N THR A 195 -8.08 -16.99 5.25
CA THR A 195 -8.94 -16.54 4.15
C THR A 195 -9.28 -17.69 3.20
N LYS A 196 -10.55 -18.11 3.13
CA LYS A 196 -11.02 -19.18 2.23
C LYS A 196 -11.51 -18.71 0.87
N LEU A 197 -12.18 -17.54 0.80
CA LEU A 197 -12.53 -16.93 -0.49
C LEU A 197 -11.41 -15.98 -0.91
N ILE A 198 -10.85 -16.22 -2.10
CA ILE A 198 -9.84 -15.36 -2.70
C ILE A 198 -10.52 -14.51 -3.78
N ASP A 199 -10.31 -13.20 -3.76
CA ASP A 199 -10.71 -12.30 -4.85
C ASP A 199 -9.78 -12.47 -6.07
N ALA A 200 -10.37 -12.42 -7.26
CA ALA A 200 -9.69 -12.32 -8.54
C ALA A 200 -10.43 -11.32 -9.44
N ALA A 201 -9.70 -10.55 -10.24
CA ALA A 201 -10.27 -9.60 -11.17
C ALA A 201 -9.41 -9.53 -12.43
N ARG A 202 -10.03 -9.55 -13.61
CA ARG A 202 -9.32 -9.37 -14.87
C ARG A 202 -9.37 -7.89 -15.24
N PRO A 203 -8.26 -7.13 -15.18
CA PRO A 203 -8.30 -5.69 -15.45
C PRO A 203 -8.78 -5.41 -16.87
N GLN A 204 -9.62 -4.39 -17.04
CA GLN A 204 -9.84 -3.81 -18.36
C GLN A 204 -8.60 -2.98 -18.73
N VAL A 205 -8.04 -3.24 -19.90
CA VAL A 205 -6.89 -2.50 -20.45
C VAL A 205 -7.39 -1.54 -21.52
N TYR A 206 -6.87 -0.32 -21.50
CA TYR A 206 -7.19 0.77 -22.44
C TYR A 206 -5.88 1.29 -23.03
N ASN A 207 -5.72 1.18 -24.35
CA ASN A 207 -4.54 1.67 -25.08
C ASN A 207 -4.79 3.06 -25.72
N ASP A 208 -5.94 3.66 -25.45
CA ASP A 208 -6.31 5.02 -25.83
C ASP A 208 -6.74 5.79 -24.57
N TYR A 209 -6.28 7.04 -24.46
CA TYR A 209 -6.56 7.89 -23.32
C TYR A 209 -8.04 8.31 -23.26
N THR A 210 -8.69 8.51 -24.41
CA THR A 210 -10.10 8.94 -24.47
C THR A 210 -11.03 7.84 -23.98
N ALA A 211 -10.79 6.60 -24.40
CA ALA A 211 -11.50 5.42 -23.94
C ALA A 211 -11.26 5.16 -22.44
N PHE A 212 -10.03 5.38 -21.96
CA PHE A 212 -9.69 5.28 -20.54
C PHE A 212 -10.41 6.35 -19.68
N ASP A 213 -10.38 7.62 -20.11
CA ASP A 213 -11.03 8.74 -19.43
C ASP A 213 -12.56 8.57 -19.37
N LYS A 214 -13.17 8.19 -20.50
CA LYS A 214 -14.59 7.87 -20.55
C LYS A 214 -14.94 6.77 -19.54
N ALA A 215 -14.22 5.66 -19.56
CA ALA A 215 -14.51 4.55 -18.66
C ALA A 215 -14.22 4.88 -17.18
N TRP A 216 -13.27 5.77 -16.90
CA TRP A 216 -13.07 6.32 -15.56
C TRP A 216 -14.24 7.20 -15.11
N SER A 217 -14.76 8.04 -16.01
CA SER A 217 -15.88 8.94 -15.72
C SER A 217 -17.20 8.21 -15.43
N GLU A 218 -17.40 7.02 -16.01
CA GLU A 218 -18.56 6.15 -15.82
C GLU A 218 -18.55 5.39 -14.47
N ILE A 219 -17.47 5.47 -13.68
CA ILE A 219 -17.39 4.83 -12.37
C ILE A 219 -18.02 5.75 -11.30
N ASP A 220 -18.96 5.20 -10.52
CA ASP A 220 -19.75 5.84 -9.44
C ASP A 220 -18.92 6.20 -8.18
N HIS A 221 -17.82 6.94 -8.39
CA HIS A 221 -16.85 7.41 -7.39
C HIS A 221 -16.14 8.72 -7.76
N SER A 222 -16.50 9.36 -8.87
CA SER A 222 -15.65 10.33 -9.57
C SER A 222 -15.62 11.76 -8.99
N GLY A 223 -15.30 11.89 -7.70
CA GLY A 223 -14.58 13.07 -7.19
C GLY A 223 -13.15 13.18 -7.74
N ILE A 224 -12.65 12.07 -8.29
CA ILE A 224 -11.37 11.95 -8.97
C ILE A 224 -11.53 12.26 -10.45
N ARG A 225 -10.79 13.24 -10.96
CA ARG A 225 -10.51 13.35 -12.38
C ARG A 225 -9.07 12.94 -12.63
N ILE A 226 -8.88 12.04 -13.60
CA ILE A 226 -7.55 11.79 -14.18
C ILE A 226 -7.10 13.03 -14.98
N PRO A 227 -5.83 13.13 -15.41
CA PRO A 227 -5.20 14.40 -15.83
C PRO A 227 -5.88 15.27 -16.92
N SER A 228 -6.80 14.75 -17.74
CA SER A 228 -7.35 15.34 -18.98
C SER A 228 -6.33 15.64 -20.10
N SER A 229 -5.07 15.87 -19.73
CA SER A 229 -3.87 15.85 -20.58
C SER A 229 -2.66 15.55 -19.68
N LEU A 230 -1.61 14.95 -20.23
CA LEU A 230 -0.35 14.77 -19.50
C LEU A 230 0.54 16.01 -19.63
N PRO A 231 1.55 16.21 -18.77
CA PRO A 231 2.56 17.24 -18.96
C PRO A 231 3.38 16.99 -20.24
N ASP A 232 4.03 18.02 -20.77
CA ASP A 232 4.84 17.90 -21.99
C ASP A 232 5.92 16.82 -21.89
N GLY A 233 6.10 16.09 -22.99
CA GLY A 233 7.03 14.97 -23.08
C GLY A 233 6.58 13.68 -22.38
N TYR A 234 5.32 13.60 -21.92
CA TYR A 234 4.66 12.36 -21.52
C TYR A 234 3.60 11.95 -22.54
N GLU A 235 3.74 10.75 -23.09
CA GLU A 235 2.75 10.11 -23.97
C GLU A 235 2.03 8.99 -23.20
N PHE A 236 0.74 8.78 -23.47
CA PHE A 236 -0.03 7.69 -22.86
C PHE A 236 0.21 6.38 -23.61
N ASP A 237 0.57 5.33 -22.87
CA ASP A 237 0.82 3.99 -23.42
C ASP A 237 -0.35 3.03 -23.11
N GLN A 238 -0.72 2.90 -21.83
CA GLN A 238 -1.92 2.15 -21.43
C GLN A 238 -2.44 2.57 -20.06
N GLY A 239 -3.76 2.44 -19.87
CA GLY A 239 -4.46 2.58 -18.60
C GLY A 239 -5.12 1.25 -18.22
N ARG A 240 -5.15 0.95 -16.92
CA ARG A 240 -5.80 -0.26 -16.38
C ARG A 240 -6.58 0.10 -15.13
N ILE A 241 -7.85 -0.30 -15.09
CA ILE A 241 -8.73 -0.10 -13.93
C ILE A 241 -9.00 -1.46 -13.28
N THR A 242 -8.93 -1.52 -11.95
CA THR A 242 -9.21 -2.72 -11.15
C THR A 242 -9.99 -2.32 -9.91
N ASP A 243 -11.19 -2.87 -9.75
CA ASP A 243 -11.93 -2.83 -8.48
C ASP A 243 -11.26 -3.79 -7.49
N GLN A 244 -10.76 -3.24 -6.39
CA GLN A 244 -10.09 -3.96 -5.30
C GLN A 244 -11.00 -4.10 -4.06
N THR A 245 -12.30 -3.85 -4.19
CA THR A 245 -13.27 -3.99 -3.10
C THR A 245 -13.47 -5.46 -2.77
N PHE A 246 -12.78 -5.99 -1.76
CA PHE A 246 -12.87 -7.38 -1.33
C PHE A 246 -14.18 -7.72 -0.60
N LEU A 247 -14.58 -9.01 -0.57
CA LEU A 247 -15.65 -9.46 0.32
C LEU A 247 -15.13 -9.57 1.76
N ASN A 248 -15.62 -8.69 2.65
CA ASN A 248 -15.23 -8.72 4.06
C ASN A 248 -15.75 -9.99 4.75
N GLN A 249 -14.83 -10.75 5.36
CA GLN A 249 -15.04 -12.05 6.01
C GLN A 249 -16.10 -12.03 7.13
N THR A 250 -16.30 -10.88 7.78
CA THR A 250 -17.30 -10.73 8.86
C THR A 250 -18.71 -10.48 8.36
N THR A 251 -18.92 -10.35 7.05
CA THR A 251 -20.24 -10.02 6.47
C THR A 251 -21.06 -11.27 6.14
N PRO A 252 -22.40 -11.23 6.29
CA PRO A 252 -23.27 -12.33 5.85
C PRO A 252 -23.06 -12.69 4.37
N LYS A 253 -22.81 -11.69 3.50
CA LYS A 253 -22.55 -11.92 2.07
C LYS A 253 -21.32 -12.81 1.83
N TYR A 254 -20.25 -12.64 2.59
CA TYR A 254 -19.08 -13.53 2.50
C TYR A 254 -19.44 -14.96 2.92
N LEU A 255 -20.10 -15.12 4.06
CA LEU A 255 -20.47 -16.43 4.60
C LEU A 255 -21.41 -17.20 3.65
N THR A 256 -22.41 -16.53 3.08
CA THR A 256 -23.33 -17.13 2.09
C THR A 256 -22.59 -17.58 0.83
N VAL A 257 -21.69 -16.76 0.27
CA VAL A 257 -20.93 -17.13 -0.93
C VAL A 257 -19.95 -18.27 -0.64
N LEU A 258 -19.31 -18.27 0.54
CA LEU A 258 -18.43 -19.36 0.95
C LEU A 258 -19.19 -20.68 1.08
N GLN A 259 -20.32 -20.68 1.79
CA GLN A 259 -21.15 -21.88 1.97
C GLN A 259 -21.65 -22.44 0.63
N GLN A 260 -22.04 -21.57 -0.32
CA GLN A 260 -22.45 -21.97 -1.66
C GLN A 260 -21.30 -22.64 -2.42
N LEU A 261 -20.12 -22.01 -2.45
CA LEU A 261 -18.96 -22.54 -3.17
C LEU A 261 -18.38 -23.82 -2.51
N GLU A 262 -18.44 -23.95 -1.18
CA GLU A 262 -18.09 -25.19 -0.48
C GLU A 262 -19.09 -26.32 -0.79
N ALA A 263 -20.39 -26.02 -0.87
CA ALA A 263 -21.41 -27.01 -1.25
C ALA A 263 -21.28 -27.45 -2.72
N GLU A 264 -21.04 -26.51 -3.65
CA GLU A 264 -20.71 -26.81 -5.05
C GLU A 264 -19.45 -27.70 -5.13
N ALA A 265 -18.42 -27.38 -4.35
CA ALA A 265 -17.18 -28.15 -4.31
C ALA A 265 -17.37 -29.56 -3.72
N GLN A 266 -18.25 -29.73 -2.75
CA GLN A 266 -18.58 -31.05 -2.19
C GLN A 266 -19.40 -31.90 -3.17
N ALA A 267 -20.33 -31.29 -3.92
CA ALA A 267 -21.15 -31.96 -4.92
C ALA A 267 -20.40 -32.30 -6.22
N ASP A 268 -19.29 -31.62 -6.53
CA ASP A 268 -18.51 -31.89 -7.74
C ASP A 268 -17.85 -33.28 -7.73
N THR A 269 -18.14 -34.03 -8.79
CA THR A 269 -17.54 -35.33 -9.13
C THR A 269 -16.58 -35.26 -10.31
N SER A 270 -16.42 -34.09 -10.96
CA SER A 270 -15.52 -33.92 -12.11
C SER A 270 -14.04 -33.84 -11.74
N GLY A 271 -13.73 -33.66 -10.45
CA GLY A 271 -12.36 -33.48 -9.95
C GLY A 271 -11.86 -32.04 -10.11
N LYS A 272 -12.77 -31.09 -10.37
CA LYS A 272 -12.45 -29.67 -10.47
C LYS A 272 -12.01 -29.15 -9.11
N GLN A 273 -10.92 -28.38 -9.07
CA GLN A 273 -10.42 -27.81 -7.82
C GLN A 273 -10.92 -26.38 -7.56
N VAL A 274 -11.31 -25.62 -8.60
CA VAL A 274 -11.62 -24.18 -8.48
C VAL A 274 -13.10 -23.90 -8.69
N PHE A 275 -13.73 -23.25 -7.72
CA PHE A 275 -15.16 -22.91 -7.72
C PHE A 275 -15.31 -21.40 -7.69
N ILE A 276 -15.98 -20.82 -8.70
CA ILE A 276 -15.89 -19.39 -9.04
C ILE A 276 -17.28 -18.77 -8.96
N ARG A 277 -17.43 -17.71 -8.15
CA ARG A 277 -18.62 -16.86 -8.12
C ARG A 277 -18.27 -15.48 -8.67
N LYS A 278 -18.70 -15.19 -9.91
CA LYS A 278 -18.65 -13.83 -10.47
C LYS A 278 -19.42 -12.89 -9.56
N LEU A 279 -18.90 -11.69 -9.36
CA LEU A 279 -19.50 -10.67 -8.51
C LEU A 279 -20.11 -9.57 -9.38
N GLU A 280 -21.34 -9.19 -9.04
CA GLU A 280 -22.05 -8.10 -9.70
C GLU A 280 -21.29 -6.78 -9.55
N LYS A 281 -21.40 -5.91 -10.56
CA LYS A 281 -20.87 -4.55 -10.49
C LYS A 281 -21.56 -3.84 -9.33
N SER A 282 -20.75 -3.35 -8.39
CA SER A 282 -21.21 -2.58 -7.23
C SER A 282 -20.37 -1.33 -7.10
N ARG A 283 -20.80 -0.41 -6.23
CA ARG A 283 -20.04 0.81 -5.93
C ARG A 283 -18.69 0.44 -5.29
N ALA A 284 -17.64 0.42 -6.11
CA ALA A 284 -16.25 0.02 -5.81
C ALA A 284 -15.53 0.89 -4.75
N LYS A 285 -15.61 0.53 -3.47
CA LYS A 285 -15.01 1.28 -2.34
C LYS A 285 -13.48 1.39 -2.38
N HIS A 286 -12.83 0.48 -3.09
CA HIS A 286 -11.38 0.50 -3.33
C HIS A 286 -11.11 0.33 -4.82
N LEU A 287 -10.42 1.31 -5.42
CA LEU A 287 -10.01 1.27 -6.82
C LEU A 287 -8.49 1.32 -6.90
N GLN A 288 -7.94 0.51 -7.80
CA GLN A 288 -6.57 0.64 -8.27
C GLN A 288 -6.58 0.96 -9.75
N VAL A 289 -5.91 2.04 -10.09
CA VAL A 289 -5.62 2.46 -11.46
C VAL A 289 -4.12 2.30 -11.67
N ASN A 290 -3.69 1.64 -12.74
CA ASN A 290 -2.31 1.69 -13.19
C ASN A 290 -2.27 2.44 -14.53
N LEU A 291 -1.38 3.42 -14.63
CA LEU A 291 -1.20 4.26 -15.81
C LEU A 291 0.26 4.18 -16.26
N ASP A 292 0.44 3.72 -17.48
CA ASP A 292 1.73 3.65 -18.13
C ASP A 292 1.88 4.75 -19.16
N TYR A 293 3.09 5.31 -19.21
CA TYR A 293 3.44 6.43 -20.05
C TYR A 293 4.80 6.18 -20.72
N ILE A 294 5.02 6.83 -21.86
CA ILE A 294 6.34 6.93 -22.48
C ILE A 294 6.88 8.33 -22.22
N LYS A 295 8.12 8.42 -21.74
CA LYS A 295 8.86 9.68 -21.61
C LYS A 295 10.30 9.47 -22.07
N ASN A 296 10.75 10.29 -23.02
CA ASN A 296 12.09 10.18 -23.64
C ASN A 296 12.40 8.75 -24.13
N GLY A 297 11.44 8.09 -24.78
CA GLY A 297 11.55 6.70 -25.25
C GLY A 297 11.55 5.63 -24.16
N ALA A 298 11.39 6.00 -22.88
CA ALA A 298 11.41 5.07 -21.76
C ALA A 298 10.03 4.99 -21.08
N LYS A 299 9.53 3.76 -20.92
CA LYS A 299 8.30 3.48 -20.18
C LYS A 299 8.42 3.91 -18.71
N ARG A 300 7.34 4.49 -18.20
CA ARG A 300 7.07 4.91 -16.81
C ARG A 300 5.71 4.35 -16.40
N SER A 301 5.55 4.09 -15.10
CA SER A 301 4.31 3.51 -14.57
C SER A 301 3.95 4.20 -13.26
N ILE A 302 2.72 4.66 -13.14
CA ILE A 302 2.13 5.25 -11.94
C ILE A 302 0.94 4.39 -11.53
N ARG A 303 0.87 4.03 -10.25
CA ARG A 303 -0.32 3.46 -9.64
C ARG A 303 -1.03 4.54 -8.84
N LEU A 304 -2.33 4.71 -9.07
CA LEU A 304 -3.23 5.45 -8.20
C LEU A 304 -4.10 4.43 -7.45
N SER A 305 -3.99 4.41 -6.13
CA SER A 305 -4.90 3.71 -5.22
C SER A 305 -5.87 4.71 -4.59
N VAL A 306 -7.13 4.30 -4.50
CA VAL A 306 -8.25 5.11 -4.02
C VAL A 306 -8.98 4.33 -2.94
N SER A 307 -9.25 4.96 -1.80
CA SER A 307 -10.02 4.36 -0.71
C SER A 307 -10.86 5.37 0.03
N GLU A 308 -12.12 5.01 0.29
CA GLU A 308 -13.02 5.74 1.19
C GLU A 308 -12.37 5.87 2.59
N LEU A 309 -12.33 7.09 3.14
CA LEU A 309 -11.86 7.29 4.51
C LEU A 309 -12.98 6.86 5.48
N MET A 310 -12.67 5.89 6.35
CA MET A 310 -13.61 5.41 7.38
C MET A 310 -14.19 6.59 8.16
N THR A 311 -15.51 6.62 8.37
CA THR A 311 -16.20 7.71 9.06
C THR A 311 -15.57 7.97 10.44
N ASN A 312 -15.17 9.22 10.69
CA ASN A 312 -14.44 9.67 11.90
C ASN A 312 -13.02 9.08 12.10
N GLY A 313 -12.48 8.36 11.11
CA GLY A 313 -11.13 7.80 11.15
C GLY A 313 -10.07 8.78 10.67
N SER A 314 -8.95 8.85 11.40
CA SER A 314 -7.69 9.33 10.85
C SER A 314 -6.90 8.13 10.31
N THR A 315 -6.37 8.23 9.10
CA THR A 315 -5.42 7.23 8.59
C THR A 315 -3.98 7.62 8.96
N LYS A 316 -3.08 6.64 8.99
CA LYS A 316 -1.65 6.86 9.20
C LYS A 316 -0.86 6.27 8.04
N VAL A 317 0.04 7.05 7.46
CA VAL A 317 1.03 6.53 6.51
C VAL A 317 2.35 6.26 7.22
N SER A 318 2.92 5.09 6.95
CA SER A 318 4.22 4.68 7.48
C SER A 318 5.36 5.28 6.67
N ILE A 319 6.26 5.97 7.37
CA ILE A 319 7.57 6.40 6.89
C ILE A 319 8.59 5.40 7.43
N LEU A 320 9.37 4.79 6.54
CA LEU A 320 10.40 3.82 6.91
C LEU A 320 11.77 4.47 7.11
N SER A 321 12.68 3.75 7.76
CA SER A 321 14.10 4.08 7.72
C SER A 321 14.58 4.18 6.27
N GLY A 322 15.28 5.27 5.93
CA GLY A 322 15.71 5.59 4.57
C GLY A 322 14.64 6.26 3.68
N GLN A 323 13.46 6.57 4.20
CA GLN A 323 12.50 7.46 3.54
C GLN A 323 12.54 8.87 4.15
N SER A 324 12.02 9.83 3.40
CA SER A 324 11.78 11.20 3.87
C SER A 324 10.46 11.72 3.33
N GLU A 325 9.73 12.48 4.15
CA GLU A 325 8.47 13.10 3.78
C GLU A 325 8.58 14.62 3.55
N GLU A 326 7.77 15.14 2.63
CA GLU A 326 7.59 16.56 2.37
C GLU A 326 6.10 16.86 2.25
N LYS A 327 5.63 17.92 2.90
CA LYS A 327 4.27 18.41 2.68
C LYS A 327 4.23 19.35 1.48
N TRP A 328 3.39 19.07 0.50
CA TRP A 328 3.23 19.85 -0.72
C TRP A 328 1.86 20.53 -0.74
N SER A 329 1.80 21.78 -1.19
CA SER A 329 0.55 22.50 -1.46
C SER A 329 0.41 22.74 -2.96
N ILE A 330 -0.71 22.29 -3.52
CA ILE A 330 -0.95 22.16 -4.95
C ILE A 330 -2.39 22.59 -5.23
N GLY A 331 -2.58 23.74 -5.88
CA GLY A 331 -3.92 24.26 -6.17
C GLY A 331 -4.78 24.50 -4.92
N GLY A 332 -4.16 24.83 -3.78
CA GLY A 332 -4.85 24.98 -2.49
C GLY A 332 -5.11 23.68 -1.73
N LYS A 333 -4.95 22.50 -2.36
CA LYS A 333 -4.99 21.20 -1.67
C LYS A 333 -3.63 20.88 -1.04
N GLU A 334 -3.66 20.17 0.07
CA GLU A 334 -2.46 19.66 0.74
C GLU A 334 -2.23 18.19 0.39
N ALA A 335 -0.98 17.84 0.10
CA ALA A 335 -0.53 16.48 -0.16
C ALA A 335 0.74 16.19 0.66
N LEU A 336 1.00 14.91 0.89
CA LEU A 336 2.19 14.41 1.55
C LEU A 336 2.98 13.58 0.53
N PHE A 337 4.11 14.12 0.08
CA PHE A 337 5.08 13.40 -0.72
C PHE A 337 6.01 12.60 0.19
N ILE A 338 6.34 11.37 -0.20
CA ILE A 338 7.24 10.48 0.52
C ILE A 338 8.23 9.94 -0.49
N SER A 339 9.49 10.36 -0.39
CA SER A 339 10.56 9.89 -1.24
C SER A 339 11.34 8.74 -0.60
N ILE A 340 11.75 7.79 -1.44
CA ILE A 340 12.78 6.81 -1.09
C ILE A 340 14.16 7.44 -1.28
N SER A 341 15.05 7.31 -0.30
CA SER A 341 16.48 7.59 -0.54
C SER A 341 17.14 6.36 -1.18
N GLN A 342 18.21 6.56 -1.95
CA GLN A 342 18.99 5.45 -2.51
C GLN A 342 19.65 4.56 -1.43
N ALA A 343 19.70 5.01 -0.17
CA ALA A 343 20.20 4.24 0.96
C ALA A 343 19.17 3.22 1.52
N ALA A 344 17.90 3.28 1.09
CA ALA A 344 16.87 2.28 1.42
C ALA A 344 17.07 0.99 0.60
N GLY A 345 18.18 0.30 0.85
CA GLY A 345 18.62 -0.86 0.05
C GLY A 345 17.59 -1.99 0.00
N ASN A 346 17.29 -2.45 -1.22
CA ASN A 346 16.56 -3.69 -1.54
C ASN A 346 15.28 -3.99 -0.70
N GLN A 347 14.55 -2.97 -0.27
CA GLN A 347 13.24 -3.14 0.37
C GLN A 347 12.22 -3.61 -0.68
N GLY A 348 11.92 -4.91 -0.71
CA GLY A 348 10.92 -5.45 -1.65
C GLY A 348 9.49 -4.98 -1.33
N GLY A 349 8.78 -4.45 -2.32
CA GLY A 349 7.32 -4.20 -2.27
C GLY A 349 6.91 -2.73 -2.43
N TRP A 350 5.63 -2.44 -2.15
CA TRP A 350 5.02 -1.08 -2.23
C TRP A 350 5.73 -0.02 -1.37
N LEU A 351 6.55 -0.48 -0.41
CA LEU A 351 7.32 0.35 0.50
C LEU A 351 8.60 0.93 -0.13
N ALA A 352 9.02 0.48 -1.31
CA ALA A 352 10.16 1.04 -2.06
C ALA A 352 9.74 1.82 -3.31
N ALA A 353 8.56 2.44 -3.27
CA ALA A 353 8.10 3.42 -4.26
C ALA A 353 8.09 4.82 -3.64
N ASN A 354 8.35 5.85 -4.45
CA ASN A 354 7.96 7.20 -4.05
C ASN A 354 6.43 7.28 -4.03
N ARG A 355 5.85 8.02 -3.09
CA ARG A 355 4.40 8.11 -2.89
C ARG A 355 3.97 9.56 -2.78
N LEU A 356 2.81 9.89 -3.33
CA LEU A 356 2.12 11.16 -3.10
C LEU A 356 0.71 10.84 -2.58
N VAL A 357 0.46 11.18 -1.32
CA VAL A 357 -0.81 10.92 -0.63
C VAL A 357 -1.57 12.22 -0.46
N TYR A 358 -2.83 12.26 -0.86
CA TYR A 358 -3.71 13.41 -0.60
C TYR A 358 -5.12 12.96 -0.21
N TYR A 359 -5.87 13.87 0.40
CA TYR A 359 -7.26 13.67 0.79
C TYR A 359 -8.14 14.65 0.03
N ASP A 360 -9.26 14.15 -0.49
CA ASP A 360 -10.32 14.98 -1.08
C ASP A 360 -11.54 14.99 -0.16
N GLN A 361 -11.87 16.18 0.34
CA GLN A 361 -12.95 16.31 1.31
C GLN A 361 -14.33 16.12 0.70
N ASP A 362 -14.53 16.60 -0.53
CA ASP A 362 -15.84 16.61 -1.19
C ASP A 362 -16.33 15.18 -1.48
N SER A 363 -15.40 14.26 -1.74
CA SER A 363 -15.67 12.83 -1.94
C SER A 363 -15.39 11.95 -0.72
N ASN A 364 -14.79 12.48 0.35
CA ASN A 364 -14.28 11.72 1.51
C ASN A 364 -13.32 10.57 1.12
N MET A 365 -12.48 10.79 0.10
CA MET A 365 -11.56 9.80 -0.44
C MET A 365 -10.11 10.11 -0.06
N LEU A 366 -9.34 9.06 0.21
CA LEU A 366 -7.89 9.09 0.30
C LEU A 366 -7.27 8.54 -0.99
N TYR A 367 -6.26 9.23 -1.48
CA TYR A 367 -5.59 8.99 -2.75
C TYR A 367 -4.14 8.71 -2.46
N THR A 368 -3.58 7.65 -3.06
CA THR A 368 -2.14 7.42 -3.08
C THR A 368 -1.69 7.19 -4.50
N LEU A 369 -0.91 8.11 -5.03
CA LEU A 369 -0.10 7.86 -6.22
C LEU A 369 1.22 7.25 -5.79
N SER A 370 1.71 6.24 -6.52
CA SER A 370 3.07 5.71 -6.36
C SER A 370 3.68 5.39 -7.72
N ASP A 371 5.01 5.50 -7.84
CA ASP A 371 5.70 4.94 -9.00
C ASP A 371 5.77 3.41 -8.93
N VAL A 372 5.96 2.77 -10.09
CA VAL A 372 6.01 1.31 -10.22
C VAL A 372 7.17 0.91 -11.13
N SER A 373 7.95 -0.08 -10.71
CA SER A 373 9.12 -0.67 -11.40
C SER A 373 10.33 0.25 -11.63
N LYS A 374 10.13 1.52 -11.99
CA LYS A 374 11.18 2.52 -12.19
C LYS A 374 10.81 3.79 -11.41
N PRO A 375 11.53 4.12 -10.32
CA PRO A 375 11.27 5.32 -9.55
C PRO A 375 11.31 6.59 -10.41
N LEU A 376 10.32 7.46 -10.22
CA LEU A 376 10.29 8.79 -10.82
C LEU A 376 11.19 9.74 -10.01
N THR A 377 11.90 10.62 -10.71
CA THR A 377 12.65 11.70 -10.07
C THR A 377 11.72 12.71 -9.40
N LYS A 378 12.23 13.48 -8.42
CA LYS A 378 11.46 14.56 -7.79
C LYS A 378 10.91 15.57 -8.82
N ASN A 379 11.67 15.87 -9.88
CA ASN A 379 11.21 16.77 -10.95
C ASN A 379 10.07 16.17 -11.79
N GLU A 380 10.10 14.86 -12.05
CA GLU A 380 8.97 14.16 -12.70
C GLU A 380 7.72 14.19 -11.79
N TRP A 381 7.88 13.98 -10.48
CA TRP A 381 6.78 14.13 -9.51
C TRP A 381 6.22 15.55 -9.43
N LEU A 382 7.07 16.58 -9.43
CA LEU A 382 6.65 17.98 -9.42
C LEU A 382 5.88 18.38 -10.68
N ALA A 383 6.18 17.77 -11.83
CA ALA A 383 5.44 17.97 -13.08
C ALA A 383 4.09 17.22 -13.10
N LEU A 384 4.04 16.02 -12.53
CA LEU A 384 2.85 15.16 -12.54
C LEU A 384 1.84 15.50 -11.43
N ALA A 385 2.30 15.89 -10.25
CA ALA A 385 1.43 16.12 -9.10
C ALA A 385 0.31 17.16 -9.34
N PRO A 386 0.55 18.31 -10.01
CA PRO A 386 -0.50 19.27 -10.34
C PRO A 386 -1.63 18.65 -11.17
N VAL A 387 -1.31 17.87 -12.22
CA VAL A 387 -2.35 17.35 -13.13
C VAL A 387 -3.26 16.31 -12.48
N PHE A 388 -2.81 15.65 -11.41
CA PHE A 388 -3.61 14.69 -10.62
C PHE A 388 -4.39 15.30 -9.44
N ILE A 389 -4.08 16.53 -9.01
CA ILE A 389 -4.66 17.15 -7.80
C ILE A 389 -5.56 18.35 -8.13
N GLN A 390 -5.30 19.08 -9.22
CA GLN A 390 -5.90 20.40 -9.48
C GLN A 390 -7.29 20.43 -10.12
N GLN A 391 -7.99 19.31 -10.21
CA GLN A 391 -9.20 19.22 -11.05
C GLN A 391 -10.54 19.56 -10.35
N SER A 392 -10.50 20.13 -9.14
CA SER A 392 -11.65 20.77 -8.49
C SER A 392 -11.78 22.23 -8.95
N ARG A 393 -12.91 22.57 -9.58
CA ARG A 393 -13.38 23.95 -9.80
C ARG A 393 -14.40 24.31 -8.73
#